data_AF-A0A6N7PPI7-F1
#
_entry.id   AF-A0A6N7PPI7-F1
#
_cell.length_a   1.000
_cell.length_b   1.000
_cell.length_c   1.000
_cell.angle_alpha   90.00
_cell.angle_beta   90.00
_cell.angle_gamma   90.00
#
_symmetry.space_group_name_H-M   'P 1'
#
loop_
_entity.id
_entity.type
_entity.pdbx_description
1 polymer ?
#
loop_
_entity_poly.entity_id
_entity_poly.type
_entity_poly.pdbx_seq_one_letter_code
_entity_poly.pdbx_strand_id
1 'polypeptide(L)'
;MNGLRALPLAFLLAMGAVACGAPPPEPNIASSATQPGYAQDYPAAMQQIVKDFGRDDDDSRTLSSGFSQYPQGLKAPDWSVVGDIHRSADDAGRSRAYVDRTREVTGAAAFFAAEQDEIVKKVAGSATYAAKQKGCEADLSGVVAKSLEDSVDKQLEKRLRERNEAHAIIDRHRTQLGKEDAATLEEQADQISRASYLVHIAMVEEKVRLRALLEEAEQVKKTLDDYITRERASQGQGKPADQKASEARITRAQESKAQIDSALTQGREMEPKMEERITAAQKRHADAMTALLADVDKRAKDAGQKK
;
A
#
# COMPACT_ATOMS: atom_id res chain seq x y z
N MET A 1 51.90 -3.45 65.04
CA MET A 1 51.99 -4.90 64.72
C MET A 1 51.02 -5.19 63.59
N ASN A 2 51.54 -5.86 62.57
CA ASN A 2 50.87 -6.20 61.31
C ASN A 2 49.65 -7.10 61.51
N GLY A 3 48.63 -6.94 60.66
CA GLY A 3 47.50 -7.86 60.59
C GLY A 3 46.67 -7.67 59.32
N LEU A 4 46.96 -8.50 58.31
CA LEU A 4 46.34 -8.59 56.99
C LEU A 4 44.90 -9.18 57.02
N ARG A 5 44.15 -8.82 55.95
CA ARG A 5 43.11 -9.61 55.22
C ARG A 5 41.73 -9.81 55.87
N ALA A 6 40.68 -9.35 55.19
CA ALA A 6 39.77 -10.21 54.39
C ALA A 6 38.64 -9.37 53.74
N LEU A 7 38.57 -9.41 52.41
CA LEU A 7 37.37 -9.07 51.63
C LEU A 7 36.40 -10.26 51.71
N PRO A 8 35.08 -10.00 51.81
CA PRO A 8 34.14 -10.77 51.01
C PRO A 8 33.21 -9.85 50.21
N LEU A 9 33.27 -10.08 48.91
CA LEU A 9 32.35 -9.69 47.86
C LEU A 9 31.10 -10.56 48.00
N ALA A 10 29.93 -10.02 48.38
CA ALA A 10 28.67 -10.76 48.30
C ALA A 10 27.43 -9.85 48.40
N PHE A 11 26.46 -10.13 47.51
CA PHE A 11 25.04 -9.73 47.54
C PHE A 11 24.65 -8.35 46.99
N LEU A 12 24.84 -8.16 45.68
CA LEU A 12 23.92 -7.38 44.84
C LEU A 12 22.89 -8.36 44.26
N LEU A 13 21.79 -8.56 45.00
CA LEU A 13 20.69 -9.41 44.57
C LEU A 13 19.75 -8.62 43.64
N ALA A 14 19.75 -9.06 42.38
CA ALA A 14 18.74 -8.89 41.34
C ALA A 14 17.40 -8.25 41.76
N MET A 15 17.23 -6.96 41.45
CA MET A 15 15.94 -6.39 41.07
C MET A 15 15.92 -6.19 39.54
N GLY A 16 16.00 -7.30 38.82
CA GLY A 16 15.69 -7.35 37.38
C GLY A 16 14.22 -7.66 37.20
N ALA A 17 13.33 -6.78 37.67
CA ALA A 17 11.95 -6.82 37.22
C ALA A 17 11.97 -6.44 35.74
N VAL A 18 11.82 -7.46 34.89
CA VAL A 18 11.53 -7.30 33.47
C VAL A 18 10.22 -6.52 33.40
N ALA A 19 10.32 -5.21 33.27
CA ALA A 19 9.19 -4.37 32.90
C ALA A 19 8.86 -4.74 31.45
N CYS A 20 8.09 -5.81 31.27
CA CYS A 20 7.18 -5.94 30.15
C CYS A 20 6.24 -4.73 30.24
N GLY A 21 6.66 -3.61 29.66
CA GLY A 21 5.83 -2.43 29.54
C GLY A 21 4.53 -2.88 28.88
N ALA A 22 3.40 -2.55 29.52
CA ALA A 22 2.11 -2.66 28.87
C ALA A 22 2.22 -2.06 27.47
N PRO A 23 1.57 -2.65 26.44
CA PRO A 23 1.57 -2.05 25.12
C PRO A 23 1.20 -0.57 25.27
N PRO A 24 1.96 0.33 24.63
CA PRO A 24 1.67 1.77 24.73
C PRO A 24 0.20 1.99 24.39
N PRO A 25 -0.48 2.93 25.08
CA PRO A 25 -1.89 3.16 24.86
C PRO A 25 -2.13 3.37 23.36
N GLU A 26 -3.02 2.56 22.78
CA GLU A 26 -3.37 2.69 21.38
C GLU A 26 -3.91 4.11 21.14
N PRO A 27 -3.58 4.73 20.00
CA PRO A 27 -4.14 6.04 19.66
C PRO A 27 -5.67 6.00 19.71
N ASN A 28 -6.28 6.88 20.52
CA ASN A 28 -7.72 7.06 20.50
C ASN A 28 -8.10 7.97 19.32
N ILE A 29 -8.64 7.37 18.26
CA ILE A 29 -9.09 8.07 17.05
C ILE A 29 -10.60 8.26 17.15
N ALA A 30 -11.05 9.51 17.21
CA ALA A 30 -12.49 9.82 17.17
C ALA A 30 -13.05 9.55 15.77
N SER A 31 -14.27 9.00 15.70
CA SER A 31 -14.97 8.80 14.42
C SER A 31 -15.21 10.13 13.71
N SER A 32 -14.94 10.14 12.40
CA SER A 32 -15.23 11.28 11.53
C SER A 32 -16.69 11.33 11.08
N ALA A 33 -17.52 10.36 11.46
CA ALA A 33 -18.92 10.26 11.03
C ALA A 33 -19.78 11.49 11.40
N THR A 34 -19.37 12.28 12.40
CA THR A 34 -20.03 13.55 12.78
C THR A 34 -19.54 14.77 12.01
N GLN A 35 -18.57 14.61 11.11
CA GLN A 35 -17.97 15.70 10.34
C GLN A 35 -18.64 15.81 8.95
N PRO A 36 -19.20 16.97 8.56
CA PRO A 36 -19.91 17.11 7.30
C PRO A 36 -19.08 16.79 6.05
N GLY A 37 -17.80 17.19 6.02
CA GLY A 37 -16.92 16.92 4.88
C GLY A 37 -16.72 15.42 4.66
N TYR A 38 -16.42 14.67 5.73
CA TYR A 38 -16.35 13.22 5.70
C TYR A 38 -17.67 12.60 5.23
N ALA A 39 -18.79 13.07 5.77
CA ALA A 39 -20.12 12.56 5.41
C ALA A 39 -20.49 12.80 3.94
N GLN A 40 -20.00 13.90 3.34
CA GLN A 40 -20.19 14.19 1.91
C GLN A 40 -19.38 13.27 1.00
N ASP A 41 -18.19 12.84 1.42
CA ASP A 41 -17.30 11.98 0.63
C ASP A 41 -17.54 10.48 0.86
N TYR A 42 -18.35 10.15 1.87
CA TYR A 42 -18.64 8.78 2.30
C TYR A 42 -19.11 7.84 1.17
N PRO A 43 -20.06 8.19 0.27
CA PRO A 43 -20.45 7.30 -0.82
C PRO A 43 -19.30 6.95 -1.76
N ALA A 44 -18.44 7.93 -2.07
CA ALA A 44 -17.27 7.73 -2.92
C ALA A 44 -16.24 6.83 -2.23
N ALA A 45 -16.02 7.01 -0.92
CA ALA A 45 -15.13 6.15 -0.14
C ALA A 45 -15.59 4.68 -0.15
N MET A 46 -16.89 4.42 0.01
CA MET A 46 -17.43 3.06 -0.07
C MET A 46 -17.21 2.44 -1.46
N GLN A 47 -17.55 3.18 -2.53
CA GLN A 47 -17.39 2.70 -3.90
C GLN A 47 -15.92 2.42 -4.24
N GLN A 48 -15.02 3.27 -3.75
CA GLN A 48 -13.59 3.13 -3.97
C GLN A 48 -13.05 1.84 -3.31
N ILE A 49 -13.48 1.50 -2.09
CA ILE A 49 -13.07 0.23 -1.44
C ILE A 49 -13.55 -0.99 -2.24
N VAL A 50 -14.79 -0.99 -2.73
CA VAL A 50 -15.32 -2.09 -3.55
C VAL A 50 -14.53 -2.24 -4.85
N LYS A 51 -14.17 -1.12 -5.48
CA LYS A 51 -13.36 -1.08 -6.70
C LYS A 51 -11.93 -1.56 -6.45
N ASP A 52 -11.29 -1.07 -5.39
CA ASP A 52 -9.92 -1.45 -5.03
C ASP A 52 -9.84 -2.95 -4.72
N PHE A 53 -10.78 -3.49 -3.95
CA PHE A 53 -10.86 -4.94 -3.69
C PHE A 53 -11.04 -5.77 -4.97
N GLY A 54 -11.86 -5.29 -5.90
CA GLY A 54 -12.02 -5.93 -7.20
C GLY A 54 -10.68 -6.01 -7.96
N ARG A 55 -10.00 -4.87 -8.07
CA ARG A 55 -8.69 -4.77 -8.73
C ARG A 55 -7.64 -5.64 -8.03
N ASP A 56 -7.56 -5.58 -6.71
CA ASP A 56 -6.53 -6.27 -5.94
C ASP A 56 -6.70 -7.82 -6.01
N ASP A 57 -7.94 -8.33 -6.05
CA ASP A 57 -8.19 -9.76 -6.33
C ASP A 57 -7.80 -10.16 -7.77
N ASP A 58 -8.13 -9.34 -8.78
CA ASP A 58 -7.77 -9.60 -10.18
C ASP A 58 -6.24 -9.53 -10.40
N ASP A 59 -5.58 -8.56 -9.78
CA ASP A 59 -4.13 -8.41 -9.78
C ASP A 59 -3.44 -9.59 -9.13
N SER A 60 -3.90 -10.00 -7.94
CA SER A 60 -3.34 -11.17 -7.24
C SER A 60 -3.48 -12.45 -8.07
N ARG A 61 -4.59 -12.58 -8.82
CA ARG A 61 -4.84 -13.69 -9.75
C ARG A 61 -3.84 -13.71 -10.88
N THR A 62 -3.66 -12.54 -11.52
CA THR A 62 -2.75 -12.35 -12.64
C THR A 62 -1.33 -12.68 -12.22
N LEU A 63 -0.86 -12.11 -11.11
CA LEU A 63 0.49 -12.36 -10.58
C LEU A 63 0.70 -13.83 -10.25
N SER A 64 -0.19 -14.44 -9.46
CA SER A 64 -0.04 -15.84 -9.03
C SER A 64 -0.06 -16.82 -10.23
N SER A 65 -0.80 -16.52 -11.29
CA SER A 65 -0.84 -17.36 -12.49
C SER A 65 0.50 -17.37 -13.24
N GLY A 66 1.27 -16.28 -13.14
CA GLY A 66 2.58 -16.13 -13.76
C GLY A 66 3.69 -16.96 -13.10
N PHE A 67 3.52 -17.37 -11.84
CA PHE A 67 4.56 -18.05 -11.05
C PHE A 67 5.10 -19.30 -11.74
N SER A 68 4.23 -20.05 -12.43
CA SER A 68 4.61 -21.26 -13.17
C SER A 68 5.65 -21.03 -14.29
N GLN A 69 5.75 -19.80 -14.80
CA GLN A 69 6.67 -19.44 -15.87
C GLN A 69 8.00 -18.89 -15.36
N TYR A 70 8.08 -18.51 -14.08
CA TYR A 70 9.27 -17.87 -13.51
C TYR A 70 10.57 -18.67 -13.69
N PRO A 71 10.60 -20.00 -13.44
CA PRO A 71 11.83 -20.76 -13.65
C PRO A 71 12.28 -20.82 -15.11
N GLN A 72 11.37 -20.62 -16.08
CA GLN A 72 11.71 -20.67 -17.50
C GLN A 72 12.41 -19.40 -18.00
N GLY A 73 12.24 -18.29 -17.28
CA GLY A 73 12.90 -17.02 -17.60
C GLY A 73 14.37 -16.95 -17.16
N LEU A 74 14.88 -17.99 -16.48
CA LEU A 74 16.23 -18.04 -15.94
C LEU A 74 17.11 -18.96 -16.79
N LYS A 75 18.36 -18.56 -17.03
CA LYS A 75 19.26 -19.29 -17.95
C LYS A 75 19.93 -20.49 -17.30
N ALA A 76 20.70 -20.26 -16.24
CA ALA A 76 21.38 -21.31 -15.50
C ALA A 76 21.77 -20.81 -14.09
N PRO A 77 20.81 -20.34 -13.29
CA PRO A 77 21.10 -19.79 -11.98
C PRO A 77 21.49 -20.90 -10.99
N ASP A 78 21.97 -20.49 -9.82
CA ASP A 78 21.96 -21.34 -8.64
C ASP A 78 20.52 -21.47 -8.13
N TRP A 79 19.90 -22.63 -8.34
CA TRP A 79 18.49 -22.87 -8.00
C TRP A 79 18.23 -22.88 -6.50
N SER A 80 19.25 -23.20 -5.67
CA SER A 80 19.12 -23.05 -4.22
C SER A 80 18.93 -21.58 -3.86
N VAL A 81 19.73 -20.68 -4.45
CA VAL A 81 19.61 -19.22 -4.28
C VAL A 81 18.27 -18.70 -4.82
N VAL A 82 17.83 -19.18 -5.98
CA VAL A 82 16.49 -18.82 -6.53
C VAL A 82 15.37 -19.17 -5.55
N GLY A 83 15.42 -20.37 -4.96
CA GLY A 83 14.43 -20.81 -3.98
C GLY A 83 14.42 -19.96 -2.70
N ASP A 84 15.60 -19.51 -2.23
CA ASP A 84 15.71 -18.58 -1.11
C ASP A 84 15.12 -17.20 -1.44
N ILE A 85 15.37 -16.70 -2.66
CA ILE A 85 14.82 -15.42 -3.14
C ILE A 85 13.29 -15.49 -3.19
N HIS A 86 12.71 -16.51 -3.81
CA HIS A 86 11.26 -16.66 -3.92
C HIS A 86 10.56 -16.79 -2.56
N ARG A 87 11.14 -17.57 -1.63
CA ARG A 87 10.64 -17.66 -0.24
C ARG A 87 10.71 -16.32 0.48
N SER A 88 11.86 -15.64 0.39
CA SER A 88 12.08 -14.36 1.05
C SER A 88 11.17 -13.27 0.49
N ALA A 89 10.83 -13.31 -0.81
CA ALA A 89 9.88 -12.40 -1.43
C ALA A 89 8.45 -12.61 -0.90
N ASP A 90 8.00 -13.87 -0.79
CA ASP A 90 6.68 -14.19 -0.22
C ASP A 90 6.57 -13.75 1.25
N ASP A 91 7.61 -13.99 2.04
CA ASP A 91 7.65 -13.54 3.44
C ASP A 91 7.74 -12.03 3.55
N ALA A 92 8.51 -11.37 2.68
CA ALA A 92 8.62 -9.91 2.65
C ALA A 92 7.25 -9.26 2.41
N GLY A 93 6.44 -9.77 1.48
CA GLY A 93 5.12 -9.20 1.17
C GLY A 93 4.17 -9.09 2.36
N ARG A 94 4.34 -9.96 3.37
CA ARG A 94 3.56 -9.97 4.63
C ARG A 94 4.28 -9.30 5.80
N SER A 95 5.54 -8.93 5.61
CA SER A 95 6.35 -8.34 6.67
C SER A 95 5.87 -6.93 7.01
N ARG A 96 5.98 -6.55 8.29
CA ARG A 96 5.60 -5.20 8.74
C ARG A 96 6.37 -4.11 7.99
N ALA A 97 7.67 -4.33 7.74
CA ALA A 97 8.53 -3.38 7.06
C ALA A 97 8.08 -3.11 5.62
N TYR A 98 7.71 -4.16 4.89
CA TYR A 98 7.18 -4.03 3.53
C TYR A 98 5.79 -3.37 3.54
N VAL A 99 4.89 -3.77 4.44
CA VAL A 99 3.55 -3.18 4.56
C VAL A 99 3.62 -1.67 4.83
N ASP A 100 4.43 -1.25 5.80
CA ASP A 100 4.59 0.17 6.12
C ASP A 100 5.20 0.94 4.93
N ARG A 101 6.15 0.33 4.22
CA ARG A 101 6.75 0.94 3.03
C ARG A 101 5.76 1.04 1.87
N THR A 102 4.95 0.02 1.64
CA THR A 102 3.89 0.03 0.63
C THR A 102 2.89 1.13 0.91
N ARG A 103 2.46 1.32 2.16
CA ARG A 103 1.57 2.43 2.54
C ARG A 103 2.19 3.80 2.25
N GLU A 104 3.46 4.00 2.60
CA GLU A 104 4.20 5.23 2.30
C GLU A 104 4.26 5.50 0.78
N VAL A 105 4.62 4.47 0.01
CA VAL A 105 4.79 4.55 -1.44
C VAL A 105 3.45 4.77 -2.15
N THR A 106 2.40 4.05 -1.77
CA THR A 106 1.05 4.27 -2.31
C THR A 106 0.53 5.67 -2.00
N GLY A 107 0.77 6.18 -0.79
CA GLY A 107 0.41 7.56 -0.44
C GLY A 107 1.16 8.60 -1.27
N ALA A 108 2.47 8.41 -1.47
CA ALA A 108 3.28 9.28 -2.31
C ALA A 108 2.86 9.23 -3.80
N ALA A 109 2.55 8.04 -4.32
CA ALA A 109 2.03 7.85 -5.67
C ALA A 109 0.68 8.54 -5.85
N ALA A 110 -0.23 8.39 -4.89
CA ALA A 110 -1.55 9.03 -4.92
C ALA A 110 -1.44 10.56 -4.90
N PHE A 111 -0.57 11.11 -4.05
CA PHE A 111 -0.27 12.54 -4.04
C PHE A 111 0.28 13.01 -5.38
N PHE A 112 1.29 12.30 -5.91
CA PHE A 112 1.89 12.68 -7.18
C PHE A 112 0.87 12.66 -8.30
N ALA A 113 0.07 11.59 -8.44
CA ALA A 113 -0.97 11.50 -9.45
C ALA A 113 -2.03 12.61 -9.35
N ALA A 114 -2.38 13.04 -8.14
CA ALA A 114 -3.35 14.12 -7.92
C ALA A 114 -2.79 15.50 -8.33
N GLU A 115 -1.49 15.74 -8.12
CA GLU A 115 -0.86 17.04 -8.30
C GLU A 115 0.00 17.14 -9.57
N GLN A 116 0.20 16.03 -10.29
CA GLN A 116 1.16 15.90 -11.39
C GLN A 116 0.94 16.98 -12.46
N ASP A 117 -0.30 17.23 -12.86
CA ASP A 117 -0.60 18.19 -13.93
C ASP A 117 -0.14 19.61 -13.59
N GLU A 118 -0.40 20.09 -12.37
CA GLU A 118 0.00 21.43 -11.96
C GLU A 118 1.52 21.49 -11.72
N ILE A 119 2.12 20.44 -11.15
CA ILE A 119 3.58 20.33 -11.00
C ILE A 119 4.26 20.38 -12.38
N VAL A 120 3.83 19.53 -13.31
CA VAL A 120 4.35 19.46 -14.68
C VAL A 120 4.20 20.81 -15.37
N LYS A 121 3.02 21.43 -15.31
CA LYS A 121 2.77 22.74 -15.91
C LYS A 121 3.74 23.81 -15.39
N LYS A 122 4.00 23.86 -14.08
CA LYS A 122 4.91 24.85 -13.48
C LYS A 122 6.38 24.58 -13.82
N VAL A 123 6.80 23.32 -13.72
CA VAL A 123 8.19 22.92 -14.00
C VAL A 123 8.50 23.04 -15.50
N ALA A 124 7.61 22.54 -16.36
CA ALA A 124 7.72 22.66 -17.81
C ALA A 124 7.72 24.12 -18.26
N GLY A 125 6.80 24.93 -17.74
CA GLY A 125 6.75 26.37 -18.06
C GLY A 125 8.06 27.08 -17.72
N SER A 126 8.64 26.74 -16.56
CA SER A 126 9.94 27.29 -16.13
C SER A 126 11.10 26.81 -17.01
N ALA A 127 11.12 25.52 -17.37
CA ALA A 127 12.16 24.94 -18.22
C ALA A 127 12.10 25.51 -19.65
N THR A 128 10.92 25.55 -20.26
CA THR A 128 10.68 26.15 -21.59
C THR A 128 11.04 27.63 -21.58
N TYR A 129 10.72 28.37 -20.51
CA TYR A 129 11.11 29.78 -20.39
C TYR A 129 12.63 29.96 -20.33
N ALA A 130 13.33 29.16 -19.52
CA ALA A 130 14.79 29.20 -19.44
C ALA A 130 15.47 28.80 -20.77
N ALA A 131 14.88 27.85 -21.52
CA ALA A 131 15.34 27.48 -22.86
C ALA A 131 15.22 28.66 -23.84
N LYS A 132 14.06 29.34 -23.85
CA LYS A 132 13.83 30.54 -24.68
C LYS A 132 14.80 31.67 -24.37
N GLN A 133 15.11 31.91 -23.09
CA GLN A 133 16.13 32.90 -22.70
C GLN A 133 17.51 32.63 -23.27
N LYS A 134 17.83 31.36 -23.58
CA LYS A 134 19.08 30.93 -24.22
C LYS A 134 18.97 30.78 -25.74
N GLY A 135 17.89 31.27 -26.35
CA GLY A 135 17.65 31.19 -27.79
C GLY A 135 17.19 29.81 -28.28
N CYS A 136 16.71 28.94 -27.40
CA CYS A 136 16.16 27.64 -27.77
C CYS A 136 14.62 27.68 -27.77
N GLU A 137 14.01 27.50 -28.94
CA GLU A 137 12.55 27.44 -29.13
C GLU A 137 12.02 26.01 -29.05
N ALA A 138 12.36 25.29 -27.97
CA ALA A 138 11.81 23.96 -27.69
C ALA A 138 10.70 24.03 -26.64
N ASP A 139 9.59 23.33 -26.87
CA ASP A 139 8.61 23.03 -25.83
C ASP A 139 9.05 21.77 -25.06
N LEU A 140 9.35 21.94 -23.77
CA LEU A 140 9.86 20.88 -22.92
C LEU A 140 8.76 20.15 -22.12
N SER A 141 7.48 20.50 -22.33
CA SER A 141 6.39 20.01 -21.49
C SER A 141 6.26 18.48 -21.49
N GLY A 142 6.28 17.84 -22.66
CA GLY A 142 6.22 16.38 -22.76
C GLY A 142 7.43 15.67 -22.16
N VAL A 143 8.64 16.23 -22.36
CA VAL A 143 9.88 15.66 -21.82
C VAL A 143 9.91 15.76 -20.30
N VAL A 144 9.49 16.89 -19.74
CA VAL A 144 9.40 17.10 -18.28
C VAL A 144 8.36 16.17 -17.68
N ALA A 145 7.17 16.06 -18.29
CA ALA A 145 6.12 15.16 -17.81
C ALA A 145 6.63 13.72 -17.68
N LYS A 146 7.20 13.19 -18.78
CA LYS A 146 7.69 11.81 -18.81
C LYS A 146 8.87 11.58 -17.88
N SER A 147 9.84 12.51 -17.86
CA SER A 147 11.02 12.39 -17.00
C SER A 147 10.66 12.43 -15.51
N LEU A 148 9.66 13.23 -15.14
CA LEU A 148 9.20 13.34 -13.77
C LEU A 148 8.47 12.07 -13.34
N GLU A 149 7.53 11.57 -14.17
CA GLU A 149 6.84 10.30 -13.96
C GLU A 149 7.84 9.15 -13.77
N ASP A 150 8.73 8.95 -14.75
CA ASP A 150 9.74 7.87 -14.71
C ASP A 150 10.66 7.99 -13.48
N SER A 151 10.98 9.21 -13.05
CA SER A 151 11.83 9.43 -11.88
C SER A 151 11.10 9.12 -10.58
N VAL A 152 9.83 9.52 -10.46
CA VAL A 152 9.01 9.20 -9.29
C VAL A 152 8.81 7.69 -9.19
N ASP A 153 8.39 7.04 -10.27
CA ASP A 153 8.14 5.60 -10.29
C ASP A 153 9.39 4.81 -9.88
N LYS A 154 10.56 5.13 -10.45
CA LYS A 154 11.83 4.48 -10.07
C LYS A 154 12.20 4.70 -8.61
N GLN A 155 11.94 5.88 -8.05
CA GLN A 155 12.23 6.15 -6.65
C GLN A 155 11.29 5.39 -5.71
N LEU A 156 10.02 5.26 -6.09
CA LEU A 156 9.03 4.50 -5.35
C LEU A 156 9.32 2.99 -5.38
N GLU A 157 9.66 2.46 -6.56
CA GLU A 157 10.11 1.07 -6.75
C GLU A 157 11.35 0.77 -5.90
N LYS A 158 12.39 1.62 -6.00
CA LYS A 158 13.60 1.47 -5.19
C LYS A 158 13.30 1.42 -3.69
N ARG A 159 12.42 2.31 -3.22
CA ARG A 159 12.01 2.37 -1.81
C ARG A 159 11.32 1.09 -1.35
N LEU A 160 10.52 0.44 -2.19
CA LEU A 160 9.93 -0.87 -1.90
C LEU A 160 11.00 -1.96 -1.82
N ARG A 161 11.89 -2.01 -2.81
CA ARG A 161 12.97 -3.00 -2.88
C ARG A 161 13.93 -2.93 -1.68
N GLU A 162 14.23 -1.73 -1.18
CA GLU A 162 15.04 -1.51 0.02
C GLU A 162 14.48 -2.18 1.29
N ARG A 163 13.20 -2.54 1.32
CA ARG A 163 12.53 -3.20 2.46
C ARG A 163 12.11 -4.63 2.18
N ASN A 164 12.71 -5.23 1.17
CA ASN A 164 12.45 -6.61 0.76
C ASN A 164 13.74 -7.44 0.82
N GLU A 165 13.77 -8.44 1.70
CA GLU A 165 14.95 -9.29 1.91
C GLU A 165 15.37 -10.05 0.64
N ALA A 166 14.43 -10.35 -0.26
CA ALA A 166 14.74 -11.00 -1.54
C ALA A 166 15.74 -10.17 -2.37
N HIS A 167 15.58 -8.84 -2.39
CA HIS A 167 16.51 -7.94 -3.08
C HIS A 167 17.89 -7.92 -2.42
N ALA A 168 17.96 -8.01 -1.09
CA ALA A 168 19.23 -8.14 -0.38
C ALA A 168 19.94 -9.47 -0.68
N ILE A 169 19.20 -10.57 -0.91
CA ILE A 169 19.77 -11.85 -1.35
C ILE A 169 20.29 -11.74 -2.79
N ILE A 170 19.51 -11.13 -3.70
CA ILE A 170 19.92 -10.91 -5.09
C ILE A 170 21.19 -10.07 -5.15
N ASP A 171 21.26 -8.96 -4.41
CA ASP A 171 22.43 -8.09 -4.39
C ASP A 171 23.68 -8.82 -3.91
N ARG A 172 23.57 -9.66 -2.87
CA ARG A 172 24.67 -10.48 -2.36
C ARG A 172 25.19 -11.50 -3.38
N HIS A 173 24.32 -12.04 -4.23
CA HIS A 173 24.66 -13.07 -5.22
C HIS A 173 24.75 -12.52 -6.65
N ARG A 174 24.70 -11.20 -6.86
CA ARG A 174 24.57 -10.60 -8.19
C ARG A 174 25.66 -11.03 -9.16
N THR A 175 26.90 -11.16 -8.68
CA THR A 175 28.02 -11.65 -9.51
C THR A 175 27.85 -13.11 -9.94
N GLN A 176 27.32 -13.96 -9.06
CA GLN A 176 27.06 -15.37 -9.33
C GLN A 176 25.85 -15.57 -10.26
N LEU A 177 24.78 -14.81 -10.04
CA LEU A 177 23.56 -14.85 -10.85
C LEU A 177 23.82 -14.31 -12.27
N GLY A 178 24.72 -13.34 -12.41
CA GLY A 178 24.90 -12.61 -13.65
C GLY A 178 23.78 -11.58 -13.88
N LYS A 179 24.03 -10.63 -14.77
CA LYS A 179 23.18 -9.44 -14.95
C LYS A 179 21.74 -9.78 -15.33
N GLU A 180 21.56 -10.77 -16.20
CA GLU A 180 20.25 -11.11 -16.76
C GLU A 180 19.39 -11.87 -15.74
N ASP A 181 19.89 -12.96 -15.15
CA ASP A 181 19.12 -13.70 -14.14
C ASP A 181 18.87 -12.84 -12.89
N ALA A 182 19.81 -11.97 -12.49
CA ALA A 182 19.57 -11.03 -11.39
C ALA A 182 18.41 -10.07 -11.68
N ALA A 183 18.37 -9.45 -12.86
CA ALA A 183 17.28 -8.54 -13.24
C ALA A 183 15.94 -9.28 -13.32
N THR A 184 15.91 -10.50 -13.88
CA THR A 184 14.71 -11.34 -13.90
C THR A 184 14.24 -11.69 -12.49
N LEU A 185 15.17 -12.01 -11.57
CA LEU A 185 14.83 -12.34 -10.19
C LEU A 185 14.34 -11.13 -9.38
N GLU A 186 14.83 -9.93 -9.67
CA GLU A 186 14.30 -8.69 -9.08
C GLU A 186 12.83 -8.49 -9.43
N GLU A 187 12.47 -8.67 -10.70
CA GLU A 187 11.08 -8.57 -11.16
C GLU A 187 10.20 -9.66 -10.54
N GLN A 188 10.68 -10.91 -10.51
CA GLN A 188 9.96 -12.01 -9.86
C GLN A 188 9.76 -11.76 -8.37
N ALA A 189 10.79 -11.25 -7.67
CA ALA A 189 10.70 -10.92 -6.26
C ALA A 189 9.66 -9.81 -6.01
N ASP A 190 9.62 -8.76 -6.83
CA ASP A 190 8.61 -7.70 -6.74
C ASP A 190 7.20 -8.25 -6.94
N GLN A 191 7.01 -9.09 -7.96
CA GLN A 191 5.70 -9.69 -8.28
C GLN A 191 5.21 -10.65 -7.19
N ILE A 192 6.09 -11.50 -6.64
CA ILE A 192 5.75 -12.43 -5.53
C ILE A 192 5.40 -11.63 -4.27
N SER A 193 6.22 -10.63 -3.92
CA SER A 193 6.00 -9.81 -2.72
C SER A 193 4.70 -9.02 -2.83
N ARG A 194 4.40 -8.48 -4.03
CA ARG A 194 3.13 -7.81 -4.31
C ARG A 194 1.95 -8.77 -4.20
N ALA A 195 2.00 -9.94 -4.83
CA ALA A 195 0.92 -10.93 -4.75
C ALA A 195 0.63 -11.32 -3.30
N SER A 196 1.68 -11.58 -2.52
CA SER A 196 1.57 -11.92 -1.10
C SER A 196 0.98 -10.76 -0.28
N TYR A 197 1.43 -9.53 -0.49
CA TYR A 197 0.86 -8.33 0.14
C TYR A 197 -0.64 -8.17 -0.17
N LEU A 198 -1.05 -8.34 -1.43
CA LEU A 198 -2.44 -8.15 -1.83
C LEU A 198 -3.38 -9.13 -1.10
N VAL A 199 -3.08 -10.42 -1.12
CA VAL A 199 -3.99 -11.46 -0.60
C VAL A 199 -3.99 -11.56 0.92
N HIS A 200 -2.90 -11.16 1.58
CA HIS A 200 -2.76 -11.29 3.02
C HIS A 200 -2.98 -9.96 3.78
N ILE A 201 -2.78 -8.82 3.13
CA ILE A 201 -2.84 -7.51 3.79
C ILE A 201 -3.89 -6.62 3.13
N ALA A 202 -3.71 -6.22 1.86
CA ALA A 202 -4.55 -5.19 1.23
C ALA A 202 -6.04 -5.57 1.21
N MET A 203 -6.36 -6.75 0.68
CA MET A 203 -7.74 -7.24 0.59
C MET A 203 -8.40 -7.40 1.98
N VAL A 204 -7.61 -7.78 2.99
CA VAL A 204 -8.08 -7.92 4.37
C VAL A 204 -8.38 -6.55 4.99
N GLU A 205 -7.48 -5.57 4.78
CA GLU A 205 -7.69 -4.19 5.22
C GLU A 205 -8.92 -3.55 4.57
N GLU A 206 -9.14 -3.78 3.28
CA GLU A 206 -10.31 -3.29 2.56
C GLU A 206 -11.62 -3.85 3.14
N LYS A 207 -11.66 -5.15 3.45
CA LYS A 207 -12.81 -5.77 4.14
C LYS A 207 -13.06 -5.09 5.50
N VAL A 208 -12.01 -4.87 6.29
CA VAL A 208 -12.13 -4.22 7.60
C VAL A 208 -12.61 -2.78 7.45
N ARG A 209 -12.08 -2.02 6.48
CA ARG A 209 -12.50 -0.65 6.19
C ARG A 209 -13.95 -0.59 5.71
N LEU A 210 -14.38 -1.51 4.85
CA LEU A 210 -15.76 -1.58 4.39
C LEU A 210 -16.74 -1.81 5.56
N ARG A 211 -16.40 -2.74 6.47
CA ARG A 211 -17.17 -2.98 7.70
C ARG A 211 -17.29 -1.73 8.55
N ALA A 212 -16.18 -1.04 8.79
CA ALA A 212 -16.18 0.19 9.57
C ALA A 212 -17.09 1.26 8.93
N LEU A 213 -17.04 1.45 7.61
CA LEU A 213 -17.96 2.37 6.93
C LEU A 213 -19.43 1.94 7.14
N LEU A 214 -19.75 0.66 6.90
CA LEU A 214 -21.09 0.11 7.08
C LEU A 214 -21.66 0.36 8.49
N GLU A 215 -20.82 0.29 9.51
CA GLU A 215 -21.17 0.57 10.92
C GLU A 215 -21.44 2.07 11.17
N GLU A 216 -20.73 2.97 10.48
CA GLU A 216 -20.87 4.43 10.62
C GLU A 216 -22.05 5.03 9.84
N ALA A 217 -22.63 4.25 8.91
CA ALA A 217 -23.63 4.69 7.93
C ALA A 217 -24.79 5.54 8.49
N GLU A 218 -25.40 5.11 9.59
CA GLU A 218 -26.55 5.81 10.18
C GLU A 218 -26.15 7.16 10.80
N GLN A 219 -24.97 7.23 11.41
CA GLN A 219 -24.45 8.50 11.95
C GLN A 219 -24.10 9.46 10.81
N VAL A 220 -23.55 8.96 9.70
CA VAL A 220 -23.25 9.75 8.49
C VAL A 220 -24.53 10.36 7.89
N LYS A 221 -25.61 9.57 7.74
CA LYS A 221 -26.91 10.08 7.26
C LYS A 221 -27.43 11.22 8.13
N LYS A 222 -27.40 11.03 9.46
CA LYS A 222 -27.82 12.06 10.41
C LYS A 222 -26.96 13.32 10.30
N THR A 223 -25.65 13.18 10.15
CA THR A 223 -24.73 14.32 9.97
C THR A 223 -25.06 15.13 8.74
N LEU A 224 -25.39 14.50 7.61
CA LEU A 224 -25.83 15.21 6.40
C LEU A 224 -27.16 15.94 6.62
N ASP A 225 -28.12 15.33 7.30
CA ASP A 225 -29.41 15.96 7.60
C ASP A 225 -29.29 17.17 8.52
N ASP A 226 -28.51 17.04 9.59
CA ASP A 226 -28.20 18.13 10.50
C ASP A 226 -27.45 19.26 9.78
N TYR A 227 -26.51 18.90 8.90
CA TYR A 227 -25.75 19.87 8.10
C TYR A 227 -26.64 20.66 7.14
N ILE A 228 -27.48 19.98 6.37
CA ILE A 228 -28.44 20.62 5.45
C ILE A 228 -29.39 21.54 6.22
N THR A 229 -29.87 21.11 7.39
CA THR A 229 -30.77 21.90 8.24
C THR A 229 -30.09 23.16 8.74
N ARG A 230 -28.85 23.06 9.25
CA ARG A 230 -28.07 24.22 9.73
C ARG A 230 -27.73 25.20 8.60
N GLU A 231 -27.29 24.69 7.46
CA GLU A 231 -26.97 25.54 6.30
C GLU A 231 -28.22 26.31 5.85
N ARG A 232 -29.37 25.63 5.70
CA ARG A 232 -30.65 26.30 5.36
C ARG A 232 -31.08 27.34 6.38
N ALA A 233 -30.92 27.07 7.67
CA ALA A 233 -31.25 28.02 8.72
C ALA A 233 -30.35 29.28 8.68
N SER A 234 -29.13 29.16 8.15
CA SER A 234 -28.21 30.28 7.97
C SER A 234 -28.45 31.07 6.66
N GLN A 235 -29.19 30.51 5.71
CA GLN A 235 -29.57 31.20 4.47
C GLN A 235 -30.53 32.35 4.79
N GLY A 236 -30.06 33.59 4.60
CA GLY A 236 -30.80 34.82 4.91
C GLY A 236 -30.09 35.77 5.86
N GLN A 237 -29.01 35.33 6.51
CA GLN A 237 -28.22 36.16 7.44
C GLN A 237 -26.92 36.75 6.84
N GLY A 238 -26.60 36.43 5.57
CA GLY A 238 -25.34 36.79 4.90
C GLY A 238 -25.49 37.49 3.54
N LYS A 239 -24.37 37.82 2.88
CA LYS A 239 -24.35 38.48 1.56
C LYS A 239 -24.80 37.51 0.45
N PRO A 240 -25.22 38.00 -0.74
CA PRO A 240 -25.63 37.12 -1.85
C PRO A 240 -24.57 36.10 -2.30
N ALA A 241 -23.28 36.44 -2.23
CA ALA A 241 -22.20 35.49 -2.52
C ALA A 241 -22.13 34.33 -1.51
N ASP A 242 -22.44 34.60 -0.24
CA ASP A 242 -22.48 33.61 0.84
C ASP A 242 -23.69 32.69 0.67
N GLN A 243 -24.81 33.21 0.15
CA GLN A 243 -26.00 32.44 -0.19
C GLN A 243 -25.70 31.42 -1.30
N LYS A 244 -25.08 31.85 -2.41
CA LYS A 244 -24.69 30.94 -3.50
C LYS A 244 -23.71 29.85 -3.05
N ALA A 245 -22.75 30.20 -2.19
CA ALA A 245 -21.82 29.22 -1.64
C ALA A 245 -22.52 28.21 -0.70
N SER A 246 -23.49 28.68 0.10
CA SER A 246 -24.32 27.82 0.95
C SER A 246 -25.22 26.89 0.12
N GLU A 247 -25.84 27.39 -0.95
CA GLU A 247 -26.62 26.57 -1.89
C GLU A 247 -25.77 25.44 -2.48
N ALA A 248 -24.55 25.75 -2.96
CA ALA A 248 -23.64 24.72 -3.49
C ALA A 248 -23.28 23.66 -2.43
N ARG A 249 -23.07 24.07 -1.18
CA ARG A 249 -22.80 23.15 -0.06
C ARG A 249 -24.00 22.25 0.25
N ILE A 250 -25.21 22.79 0.24
CA ILE A 250 -26.46 22.03 0.43
C ILE A 250 -26.65 21.04 -0.72
N THR A 251 -26.49 21.49 -1.97
CA THR A 251 -26.63 20.62 -3.16
C THR A 251 -25.68 19.43 -3.07
N ARG A 252 -24.38 19.67 -2.79
CA ARG A 252 -23.42 18.59 -2.58
C ARG A 252 -23.85 17.61 -1.49
N ALA A 253 -24.32 18.11 -0.35
CA ALA A 253 -24.80 17.26 0.74
C ALA A 253 -26.04 16.42 0.35
N GLN A 254 -26.96 17.00 -0.43
CA GLN A 254 -28.14 16.30 -0.94
C GLN A 254 -27.78 15.22 -1.95
N GLU A 255 -26.84 15.51 -2.87
CA GLU A 255 -26.31 14.55 -3.84
C GLU A 255 -25.63 13.38 -3.12
N SER A 256 -24.74 13.66 -2.16
CA SER A 256 -24.12 12.61 -1.33
C SER A 256 -25.17 11.78 -0.61
N LYS A 257 -26.16 12.43 0.04
CA LYS A 257 -27.24 11.72 0.75
C LYS A 257 -28.02 10.78 -0.18
N ALA A 258 -28.34 11.23 -1.39
CA ALA A 258 -29.06 10.44 -2.39
C ALA A 258 -28.29 9.19 -2.84
N GLN A 259 -26.96 9.19 -2.72
CA GLN A 259 -26.09 8.07 -3.09
C GLN A 259 -25.79 7.11 -1.94
N ILE A 260 -26.07 7.47 -0.69
CA ILE A 260 -25.72 6.62 0.47
C ILE A 260 -26.42 5.27 0.40
N ASP A 261 -27.73 5.23 0.13
CA ASP A 261 -28.47 3.97 0.20
C ASP A 261 -28.02 2.96 -0.87
N SER A 262 -27.66 3.43 -2.06
CA SER A 262 -27.10 2.56 -3.11
C SER A 262 -25.69 2.09 -2.75
N ALA A 263 -24.84 2.97 -2.22
CA ALA A 263 -23.50 2.61 -1.74
C ALA A 263 -23.55 1.58 -0.59
N LEU A 264 -24.49 1.75 0.36
CA LEU A 264 -24.72 0.79 1.44
C LEU A 264 -25.21 -0.55 0.93
N THR A 265 -26.11 -0.55 -0.05
CA THR A 265 -26.61 -1.79 -0.66
C THR A 265 -25.45 -2.56 -1.30
N GLN A 266 -24.65 -1.89 -2.14
CA GLN A 266 -23.46 -2.49 -2.75
C GLN A 266 -22.46 -2.99 -1.71
N GLY A 267 -22.19 -2.20 -0.67
CA GLY A 267 -21.29 -2.57 0.43
C GLY A 267 -21.77 -3.82 1.16
N ARG A 268 -23.05 -3.88 1.55
CA ARG A 268 -23.65 -5.03 2.25
C ARG A 268 -23.67 -6.30 1.40
N GLU A 269 -23.84 -6.16 0.08
CA GLU A 269 -23.76 -7.30 -0.83
C GLU A 269 -22.33 -7.80 -1.04
N MET A 270 -21.34 -6.90 -0.98
CA MET A 270 -19.93 -7.23 -1.20
C MET A 270 -19.25 -7.78 0.06
N GLU A 271 -19.56 -7.24 1.23
CA GLU A 271 -18.93 -7.60 2.51
C GLU A 271 -18.86 -9.13 2.77
N PRO A 272 -19.94 -9.91 2.65
CA PRO A 272 -19.85 -11.36 2.83
C PRO A 272 -19.04 -12.07 1.74
N LYS A 273 -19.02 -11.53 0.51
CA LYS A 273 -18.26 -12.09 -0.62
C LYS A 273 -16.76 -11.84 -0.48
N MET A 274 -16.36 -10.78 0.21
CA MET A 274 -14.95 -10.45 0.41
C MET A 274 -14.22 -11.56 1.18
N GLU A 275 -14.84 -12.14 2.21
CA GLU A 275 -14.23 -13.23 2.99
C GLU A 275 -13.92 -14.47 2.12
N GLU A 276 -14.91 -14.90 1.34
CA GLU A 276 -14.78 -16.04 0.42
C GLU A 276 -13.69 -15.78 -0.62
N ARG A 277 -13.70 -14.58 -1.22
CA ARG A 277 -12.70 -14.18 -2.22
C ARG A 277 -11.29 -14.06 -1.64
N ILE A 278 -11.14 -13.52 -0.44
CA ILE A 278 -9.85 -13.48 0.28
C ILE A 278 -9.34 -14.91 0.49
N THR A 279 -10.18 -15.80 1.02
CA THR A 279 -9.79 -17.20 1.28
C THR A 279 -9.38 -17.90 -0.01
N ALA A 280 -10.14 -17.70 -1.10
CA ALA A 280 -9.84 -18.25 -2.40
C ALA A 280 -8.53 -17.68 -2.99
N ALA A 281 -8.28 -16.37 -2.83
CA ALA A 281 -7.06 -15.72 -3.29
C ALA A 281 -5.83 -16.19 -2.51
N GLN A 282 -5.93 -16.32 -1.18
CA GLN A 282 -4.87 -16.86 -0.33
C GLN A 282 -4.54 -18.31 -0.68
N LYS A 283 -5.56 -19.15 -0.90
CA LYS A 283 -5.36 -20.53 -1.34
C LYS A 283 -4.67 -20.58 -2.72
N ARG A 284 -5.15 -19.79 -3.68
CA ARG A 284 -4.58 -19.69 -5.04
C ARG A 284 -3.11 -19.30 -5.00
N HIS A 285 -2.76 -18.29 -4.21
CA HIS A 285 -1.37 -17.85 -4.01
C HIS A 285 -0.52 -18.95 -3.35
N ALA A 286 -1.02 -19.59 -2.29
CA ALA A 286 -0.30 -20.66 -1.60
C ALA A 286 -0.05 -21.88 -2.51
N ASP A 287 -1.05 -22.28 -3.30
CA ASP A 287 -0.91 -23.38 -4.27
C ASP A 287 0.13 -23.01 -5.35
N ALA A 288 0.08 -21.78 -5.87
CA ALA A 288 1.03 -21.29 -6.88
C ALA A 288 2.47 -21.22 -6.34
N MET A 289 2.67 -20.70 -5.11
CA MET A 289 3.98 -20.67 -4.45
C MET A 289 4.51 -22.08 -4.18
N THR A 290 3.65 -23.00 -3.73
CA THR A 290 4.03 -24.40 -3.50
C THR A 290 4.50 -25.05 -4.80
N ALA A 291 3.77 -24.85 -5.90
CA ALA A 291 4.15 -25.37 -7.20
C ALA A 291 5.47 -24.76 -7.72
N LEU A 292 5.65 -23.44 -7.57
CA LEU A 292 6.88 -22.73 -7.92
C LEU A 292 8.09 -23.29 -7.17
N LEU A 293 8.00 -23.38 -5.84
CA LEU A 293 9.10 -23.87 -5.00
C LEU A 293 9.39 -25.36 -5.27
N ALA A 294 8.37 -26.17 -5.58
CA ALA A 294 8.58 -27.55 -5.96
C ALA A 294 9.34 -27.70 -7.30
N ASP A 295 9.06 -26.86 -8.30
CA ASP A 295 9.83 -26.85 -9.57
C ASP A 295 11.26 -26.39 -9.34
N VAL A 296 11.47 -25.31 -8.58
CA VAL A 296 12.80 -24.82 -8.21
C VAL A 296 13.60 -25.89 -7.45
N ASP A 297 12.99 -26.56 -6.47
CA ASP A 297 13.62 -27.65 -5.71
C ASP A 297 14.00 -28.83 -6.61
N LYS A 298 13.16 -29.16 -7.61
CA LYS A 298 13.47 -30.22 -8.57
C LYS A 298 14.68 -29.83 -9.43
N ARG A 299 14.71 -28.61 -9.94
CA ARG A 299 15.84 -28.09 -10.75
C ARG A 299 17.15 -28.04 -9.96
N ALA A 300 17.09 -27.67 -8.68
CA ALA A 300 18.25 -27.72 -7.79
C ALA A 300 18.81 -29.14 -7.65
N LYS A 301 17.93 -30.14 -7.45
CA LYS A 301 18.32 -31.56 -7.39
C LYS A 301 18.92 -32.04 -8.70
N ASP A 302 18.30 -31.71 -9.83
CA ASP A 302 18.78 -32.09 -11.16
C ASP A 302 20.14 -31.45 -11.49
N ALA A 303 20.41 -30.25 -10.96
CA ALA A 303 21.69 -29.56 -11.06
C ALA A 303 22.73 -30.01 -10.02
N GLY A 304 22.41 -30.94 -9.12
CA GLY A 304 23.30 -31.40 -8.05
C GLY A 304 23.58 -30.37 -6.95
N GLN A 305 22.76 -29.33 -6.84
CA GLN A 305 22.87 -28.28 -5.83
C GLN A 305 22.26 -28.78 -4.51
N LYS A 306 22.99 -28.61 -3.41
CA LYS A 306 22.48 -28.94 -2.07
C LYS A 306 21.65 -27.77 -1.53
N LYS A 307 20.58 -28.09 -0.82
CA LYS A 307 19.88 -27.14 0.05
C LYS A 307 20.74 -26.77 1.24
#